data_AF-A0A661P304-F1
#
_entry.id   AF-A0A661P304-F1
#
_cell.length_a   1.000
_cell.length_b   1.000
_cell.length_c   1.000
_cell.angle_alpha   90.00
_cell.angle_beta   90.00
_cell.angle_gamma   90.00
#
_symmetry.space_group_name_H-M   'P 1'
#
loop_
_entity.id
_entity.type
_entity.pdbx_description
1 polymer ?
#
loop_
_entity_poly.entity_id
_entity_poly.type
_entity_poly.pdbx_seq_one_letter_code
_entity_poly.pdbx_strand_id
1 'polypeptide(L)'
;MNPLRKFTIDNVSKKLNKININISTSHQKPFPALFLLSNYRFKKHFVKIYSNGDIKGGYCRMITSLIDFSFVRSLVADCYSPYGPPCYDPPSLFLLDLFRHIDGFQNMKKFLEIVRDKDRGRVYRAYAGISAEHIPCEGTFSIFRERLGETLYNEIFHVLVHIFHQLEMITFKILAHDGTLYPTWARYKGCTYFCNQCSHIQVDDVIGKVKNRVLYRLNNLSENNLGSEVRVYTECPSDRFPEKDKNGKEIKKPKIELFAFKLDFAEGEPTDEQKNTAILFGVENELDKQQLCINTLRSNVSSINLDDGTITISCPKLPKDTDARIGVRRDPKNPDKLQKIFGYNLVLSTSVELHLQIELPVAVTNISGNAEEGNQIIKNKEQIHSHHSAVVNQVKIDIADAKYDIIKNYNYIRGKGSIPIIDYNIRNEKLSKQALLNRGYDQKGWPFAPCGLLTRPNGFDKKHQRLTFCCFKQCLNLRTAALKSVQEKYDIAMCPHMKNRTGFTKHMYVKEHPRLVNEIPRGSKRYKTIKKIRSASERAN
;
A
#
# COMPACT_ATOMS: atom_id res chain seq x y z
N MET A 1 -6.06 39.97 -14.93
CA MET A 1 -7.19 39.07 -14.57
C MET A 1 -6.69 38.07 -13.54
N ASN A 2 -7.33 37.90 -12.38
CA ASN A 2 -6.87 36.95 -11.35
C ASN A 2 -7.02 35.50 -11.87
N PRO A 3 -5.94 34.74 -12.09
CA PRO A 3 -6.01 33.37 -12.63
C PRO A 3 -6.75 32.40 -11.71
N LEU A 4 -6.89 32.74 -10.43
CA LEU A 4 -7.63 31.95 -9.44
C LEU A 4 -9.14 32.23 -9.45
N ARG A 5 -9.62 33.26 -10.16
CA ARG A 5 -11.04 33.62 -10.21
C ARG A 5 -11.92 32.44 -10.64
N LYS A 6 -11.42 31.58 -11.54
CA LYS A 6 -12.13 30.38 -12.02
C LYS A 6 -12.36 29.32 -10.94
N PHE A 7 -11.60 29.36 -9.84
CA PHE A 7 -11.71 28.45 -8.70
C PHE A 7 -12.51 29.02 -7.52
N THR A 8 -13.14 30.19 -7.69
CA THR A 8 -14.13 30.68 -6.71
C THR A 8 -15.29 29.71 -6.60
N ILE A 9 -15.90 29.64 -5.40
CA ILE A 9 -16.99 28.70 -5.11
C ILE A 9 -18.15 28.83 -6.11
N ASP A 10 -18.46 30.05 -6.54
CA ASP A 10 -19.51 30.32 -7.51
C ASP A 10 -19.18 29.74 -8.89
N ASN A 11 -17.94 29.92 -9.37
CA ASN A 11 -17.51 29.41 -10.66
C ASN A 11 -17.37 27.89 -10.64
N VAL A 12 -16.84 27.32 -9.56
CA VAL A 12 -16.76 25.87 -9.35
C VAL A 12 -18.17 25.27 -9.30
N SER A 13 -19.09 25.87 -8.53
CA SER A 13 -20.49 25.41 -8.46
C SER A 13 -21.21 25.48 -9.81
N LYS A 14 -20.95 26.51 -10.62
CA LYS A 14 -21.48 26.61 -11.99
C LYS A 14 -20.94 25.52 -12.90
N LYS A 15 -19.62 25.26 -12.87
CA LYS A 15 -19.01 24.18 -13.67
C LYS A 15 -19.53 22.81 -13.22
N LEU A 16 -19.66 22.58 -11.92
CA LEU A 16 -20.15 21.31 -11.37
C LEU A 16 -21.58 20.98 -11.77
N ASN A 17 -22.45 21.97 -12.00
CA ASN A 17 -23.77 21.69 -12.56
C ASN A 17 -23.70 20.88 -13.86
N LYS A 18 -22.83 21.29 -14.78
CA LYS A 18 -22.64 20.58 -16.05
C LYS A 18 -21.93 19.24 -15.85
N ILE A 19 -20.91 19.21 -14.98
CA ILE A 19 -20.15 17.98 -14.70
C ILE A 19 -21.04 16.91 -14.08
N ASN A 20 -21.88 17.25 -13.09
CA ASN A 20 -22.80 16.30 -12.45
C ASN A 20 -23.79 15.69 -13.46
N ILE A 21 -24.33 16.49 -14.38
CA ILE A 21 -25.21 16.00 -15.45
C ILE A 21 -24.46 15.02 -16.36
N ASN A 22 -23.24 15.37 -16.77
CA ASN A 22 -22.41 14.51 -17.63
C ASN A 22 -22.09 13.18 -16.93
N ILE A 23 -21.71 13.21 -15.66
CA ILE A 23 -21.41 12.01 -14.87
C ILE A 23 -22.66 11.14 -14.73
N SER A 24 -23.80 11.73 -14.37
CA SER A 24 -25.06 10.98 -14.29
C SER A 24 -25.45 10.37 -15.64
N THR A 25 -25.13 11.03 -16.75
CA THR A 25 -25.40 10.52 -18.11
C THR A 25 -24.45 9.38 -18.50
N SER A 26 -23.20 9.43 -18.04
CA SER A 26 -22.22 8.37 -18.28
C SER A 26 -22.44 7.12 -17.41
N HIS A 27 -23.19 7.24 -16.32
CA HIS A 27 -23.41 6.18 -15.33
C HIS A 27 -24.91 5.92 -15.13
N GLN A 28 -25.52 5.23 -16.11
CA GLN A 28 -26.96 4.97 -16.18
C GLN A 28 -27.36 3.53 -15.84
N LYS A 29 -26.43 2.70 -15.36
CA LYS A 29 -26.76 1.31 -15.02
C LYS A 29 -27.84 1.31 -13.92
N PRO A 30 -29.01 0.69 -14.16
CA PRO A 30 -30.10 0.72 -13.20
C PRO A 30 -29.71 -0.05 -11.94
N PHE A 31 -30.05 0.50 -10.78
CA PHE A 31 -29.84 -0.18 -9.51
C PHE A 31 -30.96 -1.22 -9.30
N PRO A 32 -30.63 -2.48 -9.00
CA PRO A 32 -31.62 -3.57 -9.05
C PRO A 32 -32.58 -3.61 -7.85
N ALA A 33 -32.23 -3.06 -6.69
CA ALA A 33 -33.07 -3.15 -5.50
C ALA A 33 -34.21 -2.12 -5.51
N LEU A 34 -35.45 -2.61 -5.33
CA LEU A 34 -36.66 -1.78 -5.38
C LEU A 34 -37.00 -1.11 -4.04
N PHE A 35 -36.52 -1.67 -2.93
CA PHE A 35 -36.78 -1.17 -1.57
C PHE A 35 -35.46 -0.86 -0.86
N LEU A 36 -35.24 0.42 -0.54
CA LEU A 36 -34.03 0.90 0.11
C LEU A 36 -34.32 1.38 1.54
N LEU A 37 -33.46 1.00 2.48
CA LEU A 37 -33.49 1.46 3.88
C LEU A 37 -33.07 2.93 4.04
N SER A 38 -32.38 3.45 3.03
CA SER A 38 -31.94 4.84 2.94
C SER A 38 -32.16 5.35 1.52
N ASN A 39 -32.18 6.66 1.31
CA ASN A 39 -32.43 7.24 -0.02
C ASN A 39 -31.66 8.55 -0.16
N TYR A 40 -30.41 8.45 -0.63
CA TYR A 40 -29.63 9.62 -0.99
C TYR A 40 -30.28 10.33 -2.19
N ARG A 41 -30.47 11.64 -2.08
CA ARG A 41 -30.86 12.46 -3.23
C ARG A 41 -29.96 13.66 -3.27
N PHE A 42 -29.31 13.88 -4.41
CA PHE A 42 -28.53 15.08 -4.59
C PHE A 42 -29.44 16.31 -4.45
N LYS A 43 -29.04 17.20 -3.54
CA LYS A 43 -29.71 18.47 -3.31
C LYS A 43 -28.66 19.55 -3.37
N LYS A 44 -28.72 20.36 -4.42
CA LYS A 44 -27.85 21.52 -4.53
C LYS A 44 -28.21 22.54 -3.45
N HIS A 45 -27.23 22.92 -2.65
CA HIS A 45 -27.38 24.02 -1.69
C HIS A 45 -26.35 25.09 -1.96
N PHE A 46 -26.67 26.32 -1.59
CA PHE A 46 -25.71 27.42 -1.60
C PHE A 46 -24.61 27.16 -0.57
N VAL A 47 -23.35 27.20 -1.00
CA VAL A 47 -22.18 27.06 -0.14
C VAL A 47 -21.75 28.45 0.29
N LYS A 48 -21.98 28.78 1.57
CA LYS A 48 -21.52 30.03 2.16
C LYS A 48 -20.16 29.82 2.82
N ILE A 49 -19.17 30.59 2.37
CA ILE A 49 -17.86 30.72 3.00
C ILE A 49 -17.88 32.02 3.82
N TYR A 50 -17.54 31.93 5.10
CA TYR A 50 -17.44 33.08 5.99
C TYR A 50 -16.14 33.85 5.74
N SER A 51 -16.04 35.09 6.25
CA SER A 51 -14.87 35.94 6.06
C SER A 51 -13.57 35.35 6.64
N ASN A 52 -13.69 34.49 7.65
CA ASN A 52 -12.58 33.74 8.25
C ASN A 52 -12.19 32.47 7.48
N GLY A 53 -12.87 32.17 6.36
CA GLY A 53 -12.62 30.97 5.54
C GLY A 53 -13.47 29.75 5.95
N ASP A 54 -14.20 29.80 7.06
CA ASP A 54 -15.03 28.68 7.49
C ASP A 54 -16.21 28.46 6.54
N ILE A 55 -16.56 27.19 6.35
CA ILE A 55 -17.69 26.79 5.51
C ILE A 55 -18.90 26.59 6.40
N LYS A 56 -20.01 27.28 6.10
CA LYS A 56 -21.27 27.09 6.81
C LYS A 56 -21.74 25.63 6.73
N GLY A 57 -21.71 24.92 7.85
CA GLY A 57 -22.10 23.50 7.93
C GLY A 57 -20.98 22.51 7.57
N GLY A 58 -19.74 22.98 7.45
CA GLY A 58 -18.55 22.14 7.29
C GLY A 58 -18.34 21.57 5.88
N TYR A 59 -17.24 20.84 5.72
CA TYR A 59 -16.83 20.23 4.45
C TYR A 59 -17.83 19.18 3.94
N CYS A 60 -18.39 18.36 4.83
CA CYS A 60 -19.40 17.36 4.48
C CYS A 60 -20.61 17.98 3.76
N ARG A 61 -21.07 19.15 4.23
CA ARG A 61 -22.13 19.90 3.56
C ARG A 61 -21.68 20.44 2.21
N MET A 62 -20.51 21.06 2.14
CA MET A 62 -20.01 21.62 0.88
C MET A 62 -19.92 20.53 -0.20
N ILE A 63 -19.31 19.39 0.12
CA ILE A 63 -19.11 18.28 -0.81
C ILE A 63 -20.46 17.77 -1.33
N THR A 64 -21.41 17.47 -0.43
CA THR A 64 -22.74 16.96 -0.82
C THR A 64 -23.63 18.01 -1.49
N SER A 65 -23.34 19.29 -1.32
CA SER A 65 -24.05 20.39 -2.00
C SER A 65 -23.54 20.62 -3.42
N LEU A 66 -22.33 20.14 -3.74
CA LEU A 66 -21.63 20.42 -4.98
C LEU A 66 -21.52 19.20 -5.89
N ILE A 67 -21.26 18.02 -5.34
CA ILE A 67 -21.05 16.78 -6.08
C ILE A 67 -22.26 15.87 -5.89
N ASP A 68 -22.80 15.37 -6.99
CA ASP A 68 -23.83 14.33 -6.99
C ASP A 68 -23.17 12.96 -6.91
N PHE A 69 -23.42 12.22 -5.82
CA PHE A 69 -22.87 10.87 -5.61
C PHE A 69 -23.78 9.75 -6.13
N SER A 70 -24.86 10.07 -6.84
CA SER A 70 -25.82 9.07 -7.36
C SER A 70 -25.17 8.08 -8.33
N PHE A 71 -24.08 8.47 -9.01
CA PHE A 71 -23.31 7.58 -9.89
C PHE A 71 -22.77 6.33 -9.17
N VAL A 72 -22.56 6.39 -7.85
CA VAL A 72 -22.12 5.24 -7.05
C VAL A 72 -23.11 4.08 -7.18
N ARG A 73 -24.43 4.35 -7.26
CA ARG A 73 -25.43 3.29 -7.49
C ARG A 73 -25.18 2.53 -8.79
N SER A 74 -24.92 3.26 -9.87
CA SER A 74 -24.66 2.67 -11.18
C SER A 74 -23.36 1.87 -11.19
N LEU A 75 -22.31 2.34 -10.52
CA LEU A 75 -21.02 1.64 -10.47
C LEU A 75 -21.12 0.30 -9.72
N VAL A 76 -21.89 0.26 -8.64
CA VAL A 76 -21.95 -0.93 -7.77
C VAL A 76 -23.15 -1.83 -8.04
N ALA A 77 -23.97 -1.53 -9.04
CA ALA A 77 -25.25 -2.21 -9.29
C ALA A 77 -25.12 -3.74 -9.41
N ASP A 78 -24.02 -4.24 -9.98
CA ASP A 78 -23.74 -5.68 -10.14
C ASP A 78 -23.56 -6.43 -8.82
N CYS A 79 -23.23 -5.72 -7.75
CA CYS A 79 -23.06 -6.31 -6.42
C CYS A 79 -24.38 -6.46 -5.66
N TYR A 80 -25.51 -6.12 -6.28
CA TYR A 80 -26.83 -6.11 -5.66
C TYR A 80 -27.81 -6.93 -6.50
N SER A 81 -28.88 -7.39 -5.84
CA SER A 81 -29.92 -8.22 -6.42
C SER A 81 -31.29 -7.56 -6.17
N PRO A 82 -32.28 -7.74 -7.07
CA PRO A 82 -33.65 -7.36 -6.77
C PRO A 82 -34.29 -8.25 -5.70
N TYR A 83 -33.69 -9.42 -5.41
CA TYR A 83 -34.17 -10.38 -4.42
C TYR A 83 -33.41 -10.24 -3.10
N GLY A 84 -34.15 -10.35 -1.99
CA GLY A 84 -33.61 -10.34 -0.64
C GLY A 84 -34.18 -9.22 0.24
N PRO A 85 -33.68 -9.08 1.48
CA PRO A 85 -34.11 -8.02 2.36
C PRO A 85 -33.74 -6.63 1.81
N PRO A 86 -34.47 -5.58 2.19
CA PRO A 86 -34.14 -4.21 1.81
C PRO A 86 -32.68 -3.88 2.14
N CYS A 87 -31.97 -3.26 1.18
CA CYS A 87 -30.59 -2.86 1.38
C CYS A 87 -30.49 -1.36 1.69
N TYR A 88 -29.39 -0.96 2.31
CA TYR A 88 -29.02 0.45 2.35
C TYR A 88 -28.61 0.92 0.96
N ASP A 89 -28.94 2.15 0.67
CA ASP A 89 -28.57 2.81 -0.56
C ASP A 89 -27.04 3.04 -0.61
N PRO A 90 -26.33 2.55 -1.63
CA PRO A 90 -24.86 2.58 -1.67
C PRO A 90 -24.22 3.97 -1.50
N PRO A 91 -24.72 5.07 -2.14
CA PRO A 91 -24.20 6.40 -1.89
C PRO A 91 -24.35 6.83 -0.43
N SER A 92 -25.41 6.42 0.27
CA SER A 92 -25.61 6.73 1.69
C SER A 92 -24.48 6.15 2.55
N LEU A 93 -24.17 4.86 2.35
CA LEU A 93 -23.09 4.20 3.09
C LEU A 93 -21.72 4.76 2.72
N PHE A 94 -21.47 4.99 1.43
CA PHE A 94 -20.23 5.59 0.96
C PHE A 94 -20.01 6.99 1.58
N LEU A 95 -21.04 7.83 1.59
CA LEU A 95 -20.96 9.18 2.15
C LEU A 95 -20.73 9.16 3.67
N LEU A 96 -21.40 8.29 4.42
CA LEU A 96 -21.13 8.16 5.86
C LEU A 96 -19.68 7.73 6.14
N ASP A 97 -19.13 6.78 5.36
CA ASP A 97 -17.73 6.37 5.54
C ASP A 97 -16.76 7.50 5.13
N LEU A 98 -17.09 8.28 4.10
CA LEU A 98 -16.33 9.47 3.70
C LEU A 98 -16.38 10.58 4.77
N PHE A 99 -17.55 10.87 5.35
CA PHE A 99 -17.71 11.89 6.39
C PHE A 99 -16.90 11.57 7.64
N ARG A 100 -16.85 10.28 8.02
CA ARG A 100 -16.00 9.80 9.11
C ARG A 100 -14.55 10.25 8.91
N HIS A 101 -14.04 10.14 7.68
CA HIS A 101 -12.67 10.57 7.35
C HIS A 101 -12.52 12.10 7.31
N ILE A 102 -13.46 12.80 6.65
CA ILE A 102 -13.41 14.27 6.51
C ILE A 102 -13.39 14.96 7.87
N ASP A 103 -14.22 14.50 8.81
CA ASP A 103 -14.34 15.11 10.13
C ASP A 103 -13.42 14.43 11.18
N GLY A 104 -12.48 13.57 10.75
CA GLY A 104 -11.37 13.09 11.59
C GLY A 104 -11.72 12.02 12.63
N PHE A 105 -12.82 11.28 12.46
CA PHE A 105 -13.20 10.22 13.38
C PHE A 105 -12.34 8.95 13.19
N GLN A 106 -11.66 8.56 14.27
CA GLN A 106 -10.69 7.45 14.27
C GLN A 106 -11.29 6.07 13.97
N ASN A 107 -12.54 5.83 14.38
CA ASN A 107 -13.21 4.55 14.13
C ASN A 107 -14.71 4.74 13.85
N MET A 108 -15.29 3.76 13.17
CA MET A 108 -16.70 3.79 12.77
C MET A 108 -17.64 3.78 13.98
N LYS A 109 -17.29 3.07 15.06
CA LYS A 109 -18.09 3.02 16.28
C LYS A 109 -18.36 4.41 16.87
N LYS A 110 -17.31 5.20 17.12
CA LYS A 110 -17.43 6.58 17.66
C LYS A 110 -18.19 7.49 16.71
N PHE A 111 -17.99 7.35 15.41
CA PHE A 111 -18.75 8.13 14.44
C PHE A 111 -20.24 7.78 14.48
N LEU A 112 -20.59 6.49 14.57
CA LEU A 112 -21.98 6.05 14.65
C LEU A 112 -22.68 6.45 15.96
N GLU A 113 -21.95 6.61 17.06
CA GLU A 113 -22.50 7.25 18.28
C GLU A 113 -22.98 8.67 17.98
N ILE A 114 -22.22 9.44 17.18
CA ILE A 114 -22.65 10.78 16.73
C ILE A 114 -23.81 10.69 15.73
N VAL A 115 -23.76 9.78 14.76
CA VAL A 115 -24.82 9.61 13.77
C VAL A 115 -26.14 9.19 14.41
N ARG A 116 -26.13 8.50 15.56
CA ARG A 116 -27.33 8.14 16.33
C ARG A 116 -27.89 9.30 17.15
N ASP A 117 -27.06 10.24 17.56
CA ASP A 117 -27.49 11.40 18.32
C ASP A 117 -28.55 12.20 17.55
N LYS A 118 -29.65 12.57 18.22
CA LYS A 118 -30.81 13.22 17.60
C LYS A 118 -30.44 14.52 16.90
N ASP A 119 -29.55 15.31 17.49
CA ASP A 119 -29.22 16.67 17.04
C ASP A 119 -27.86 16.73 16.34
N ARG A 120 -26.82 16.15 16.94
CA ARG A 120 -25.47 16.12 16.37
C ARG A 120 -25.40 15.28 15.10
N GLY A 121 -26.09 14.15 15.08
CA GLY A 121 -26.14 13.25 13.93
C GLY A 121 -27.05 13.70 12.80
N ARG A 122 -27.94 14.66 13.07
CA ARG A 122 -29.01 15.08 12.14
C ARG A 122 -28.46 15.49 10.77
N VAL A 123 -27.36 16.22 10.76
CA VAL A 123 -26.74 16.71 9.52
C VAL A 123 -26.15 15.58 8.68
N TYR A 124 -25.44 14.64 9.30
CA TYR A 124 -24.88 13.48 8.58
C TYR A 124 -25.99 12.61 8.00
N ARG A 125 -27.05 12.37 8.78
CA ARG A 125 -28.22 11.62 8.32
C ARG A 125 -28.90 12.30 7.14
N ALA A 126 -29.11 13.61 7.22
CA ALA A 126 -29.73 14.39 6.16
C ALA A 126 -28.89 14.39 4.87
N TYR A 127 -27.57 14.55 4.95
CA TYR A 127 -26.68 14.57 3.78
C TYR A 127 -26.55 13.21 3.11
N ALA A 128 -26.57 12.12 3.89
CA ALA A 128 -26.50 10.75 3.39
C ALA A 128 -27.86 10.16 3.00
N GLY A 129 -28.99 10.81 3.34
CA GLY A 129 -30.34 10.27 3.08
C GLY A 129 -30.72 9.12 4.02
N ILE A 130 -30.26 9.16 5.26
CA ILE A 130 -30.50 8.15 6.31
C ILE A 130 -31.66 8.60 7.19
N SER A 131 -32.62 7.71 7.44
CA SER A 131 -33.74 7.95 8.36
C SER A 131 -33.31 7.71 9.82
N ALA A 132 -34.11 8.20 10.77
CA ALA A 132 -33.86 7.94 12.19
C ALA A 132 -34.17 6.47 12.57
N GLU A 133 -35.08 5.80 11.84
CA GLU A 133 -35.40 4.39 12.10
C GLU A 133 -34.35 3.43 11.56
N HIS A 134 -33.66 3.80 10.47
CA HIS A 134 -32.73 2.91 9.76
C HIS A 134 -31.30 3.46 9.81
N ILE A 135 -30.72 3.50 11.00
CA ILE A 135 -29.31 3.91 11.18
C ILE A 135 -28.40 2.67 11.05
N PRO A 136 -27.42 2.67 10.13
CA PRO A 136 -26.56 1.52 9.91
C PRO A 136 -25.69 1.20 11.13
N CYS A 137 -25.35 -0.08 11.31
CA CYS A 137 -24.42 -0.54 12.34
C CYS A 137 -23.01 -0.72 11.77
N GLU A 138 -22.02 -0.99 12.62
CA GLU A 138 -20.63 -1.19 12.17
C GLU A 138 -20.49 -2.35 11.17
N GLY A 139 -21.23 -3.45 11.42
CA GLY A 139 -21.26 -4.60 10.51
C GLY A 139 -21.78 -4.25 9.11
N THR A 140 -22.72 -3.30 9.00
CA THR A 140 -23.22 -2.81 7.71
C THR A 140 -22.08 -2.26 6.84
N PHE A 141 -21.17 -1.48 7.42
CA PHE A 141 -20.05 -0.90 6.68
C PHE A 141 -18.97 -1.94 6.33
N SER A 142 -18.75 -2.93 7.19
CA SER A 142 -17.82 -4.03 6.88
C SER A 142 -18.32 -4.84 5.68
N ILE A 143 -19.61 -5.21 5.67
CA ILE A 143 -20.23 -5.91 4.54
C ILE A 143 -20.22 -5.04 3.28
N PHE A 144 -20.48 -3.74 3.42
CA PHE A 144 -20.43 -2.81 2.28
C PHE A 144 -19.04 -2.73 1.65
N ARG A 145 -17.98 -2.61 2.47
CA ARG A 145 -16.60 -2.58 1.98
C ARG A 145 -16.18 -3.88 1.31
N GLU A 146 -16.52 -5.01 1.93
CA GLU A 146 -16.24 -6.34 1.38
C GLU A 146 -16.97 -6.55 0.04
N ARG A 147 -18.25 -6.15 -0.02
CA ARG A 147 -19.07 -6.23 -1.24
C ARG A 147 -18.50 -5.43 -2.41
N LEU A 148 -18.01 -4.21 -2.14
CA LEU A 148 -17.45 -3.35 -3.18
C LEU A 148 -16.03 -3.80 -3.60
N GLY A 149 -15.23 -4.22 -2.62
CA GLY A 149 -13.82 -4.57 -2.83
C GLY A 149 -12.97 -3.38 -3.31
N GLU A 150 -11.67 -3.62 -3.51
CA GLU A 150 -10.71 -2.59 -3.96
C GLU A 150 -11.11 -1.99 -5.32
N THR A 151 -11.55 -2.83 -6.25
CA THR A 151 -11.85 -2.44 -7.63
C THR A 151 -12.92 -1.35 -7.72
N LEU A 152 -14.08 -1.53 -7.08
CA LEU A 152 -15.16 -0.54 -7.18
C LEU A 152 -14.86 0.74 -6.41
N TYR A 153 -14.13 0.66 -5.30
CA TYR A 153 -13.61 1.87 -4.65
C TYR A 153 -12.67 2.64 -5.57
N ASN A 154 -11.87 1.94 -6.38
CA ASN A 154 -10.99 2.54 -7.37
C ASN A 154 -11.77 3.23 -8.50
N GLU A 155 -12.84 2.60 -8.99
CA GLU A 155 -13.74 3.22 -9.98
C GLU A 155 -14.36 4.52 -9.43
N ILE A 156 -14.88 4.48 -8.20
CA ILE A 156 -15.45 5.67 -7.55
C ILE A 156 -14.39 6.76 -7.42
N PHE A 157 -13.18 6.40 -6.97
CA PHE A 157 -12.04 7.31 -6.88
C PHE A 157 -11.72 7.97 -8.23
N HIS A 158 -11.72 7.21 -9.33
CA HIS A 158 -11.43 7.78 -10.65
C HIS A 158 -12.53 8.67 -11.19
N VAL A 159 -13.80 8.46 -10.84
CA VAL A 159 -14.86 9.45 -11.12
C VAL A 159 -14.58 10.76 -10.40
N LEU A 160 -14.11 10.71 -9.15
CA LEU A 160 -13.71 11.93 -8.41
C LEU A 160 -12.49 12.60 -9.05
N VAL A 161 -11.46 11.85 -9.44
CA VAL A 161 -10.32 12.40 -10.19
C VAL A 161 -10.78 13.06 -11.49
N HIS A 162 -11.73 12.45 -12.20
CA HIS A 162 -12.29 12.99 -13.43
C HIS A 162 -13.01 14.33 -13.18
N ILE A 163 -13.80 14.45 -12.11
CA ILE A 163 -14.44 15.72 -11.70
C ILE A 163 -13.38 16.81 -11.52
N PHE A 164 -12.33 16.54 -10.75
CA PHE A 164 -11.29 17.52 -10.47
C PHE A 164 -10.46 17.87 -11.71
N HIS A 165 -10.30 16.94 -12.65
CA HIS A 165 -9.71 17.23 -13.95
C HIS A 165 -10.60 18.17 -14.79
N GLN A 166 -11.91 17.92 -14.86
CA GLN A 166 -12.86 18.80 -15.56
C GLN A 166 -12.95 20.21 -14.93
N LEU A 167 -12.68 20.31 -13.63
CA LEU A 167 -12.54 21.59 -12.93
C LEU A 167 -11.22 22.33 -13.21
N GLU A 168 -10.29 21.69 -13.92
CA GLU A 168 -8.91 22.17 -14.16
C GLU A 168 -8.09 22.30 -12.86
N MET A 169 -8.48 21.57 -11.81
CA MET A 169 -7.72 21.45 -10.56
C MET A 169 -6.69 20.33 -10.62
N ILE A 170 -6.75 19.45 -11.63
CA ILE A 170 -5.76 18.41 -11.89
C ILE A 170 -5.36 18.48 -13.35
N THR A 171 -4.06 18.62 -13.63
CA THR A 171 -3.51 18.70 -14.99
C THR A 171 -2.67 17.50 -15.38
N PHE A 172 -2.27 16.65 -14.41
CA PHE A 172 -1.39 15.49 -14.60
C PHE A 172 0.01 15.83 -15.15
N LYS A 173 0.37 17.11 -15.29
CA LYS A 173 1.64 17.51 -15.93
C LYS A 173 2.86 17.05 -15.16
N ILE A 174 2.75 17.01 -13.83
CA ILE A 174 3.80 16.56 -12.92
C ILE A 174 3.18 15.48 -12.03
N LEU A 175 3.72 14.26 -12.12
CA LEU A 175 3.34 13.16 -11.25
C LEU A 175 4.48 12.88 -10.27
N ALA A 176 4.17 12.82 -8.98
CA ALA A 176 5.07 12.35 -7.94
C ALA A 176 4.61 10.97 -7.46
N HIS A 177 5.54 10.01 -7.38
CA HIS A 177 5.28 8.62 -7.01
C HIS A 177 5.98 8.28 -5.71
N ASP A 178 5.24 7.70 -4.78
CA ASP A 178 5.74 7.31 -3.46
C ASP A 178 4.87 6.23 -2.83
N GLY A 179 5.47 5.45 -1.94
CA GLY A 179 4.78 4.40 -1.19
C GLY A 179 4.79 4.66 0.31
N THR A 180 3.66 4.39 0.97
CA THR A 180 3.55 4.48 2.43
C THR A 180 3.13 3.15 3.04
N LEU A 181 3.94 2.65 3.98
CA LEU A 181 3.63 1.47 4.76
C LEU A 181 2.62 1.79 5.85
N TYR A 182 1.53 1.02 5.89
CA TYR A 182 0.49 1.12 6.90
C TYR A 182 0.16 -0.25 7.51
N PRO A 183 -0.14 -0.31 8.82
CA PRO A 183 -0.44 -1.56 9.48
C PRO A 183 -1.86 -2.05 9.14
N THR A 184 -2.04 -3.36 9.14
CA THR A 184 -3.38 -3.94 9.27
C THR A 184 -3.82 -3.92 10.74
N TRP A 185 -5.13 -4.03 10.96
CA TRP A 185 -5.70 -4.20 12.31
C TRP A 185 -5.63 -5.67 12.76
N ALA A 186 -5.18 -6.57 11.90
CA ALA A 186 -5.00 -7.97 12.27
C ALA A 186 -3.85 -8.16 13.27
N ARG A 187 -4.10 -9.01 14.26
CA ARG A 187 -3.08 -9.40 15.24
C ARG A 187 -2.03 -10.29 14.58
N TYR A 188 -0.84 -9.73 14.35
CA TYR A 188 0.32 -10.48 13.90
C TYR A 188 0.89 -11.35 15.03
N LYS A 189 1.11 -12.64 14.75
CA LYS A 189 1.57 -13.63 15.74
C LYS A 189 2.95 -14.24 15.42
N GLY A 190 3.78 -13.52 14.65
CA GLY A 190 5.19 -13.87 14.45
C GLY A 190 5.50 -14.90 13.35
N CYS A 191 4.54 -15.27 12.50
CA CYS A 191 4.77 -16.14 11.34
C CYS A 191 4.73 -15.33 10.04
N THR A 192 5.77 -15.36 9.21
CA THR A 192 5.80 -14.74 7.86
C THR A 192 5.57 -15.73 6.73
N TYR A 193 5.49 -17.01 7.04
CA TYR A 193 5.43 -18.10 6.07
C TYR A 193 4.05 -18.77 6.00
N PHE A 194 3.01 -18.18 6.59
CA PHE A 194 1.68 -18.78 6.52
C PHE A 194 1.16 -18.84 5.07
N CYS A 195 0.32 -19.83 4.77
CA CYS A 195 -0.30 -20.08 3.47
C CYS A 195 -1.79 -20.40 3.66
N ASN A 196 -2.53 -20.60 2.56
CA ASN A 196 -3.96 -20.85 2.61
C ASN A 196 -4.31 -22.16 3.34
N GLN A 197 -3.43 -23.16 3.34
CA GLN A 197 -3.64 -24.40 4.09
C GLN A 197 -3.58 -24.19 5.61
N CYS A 198 -2.97 -23.10 6.09
CA CYS A 198 -2.87 -22.84 7.53
C CYS A 198 -4.22 -22.56 8.19
N SER A 199 -5.28 -22.21 7.45
CA SER A 199 -6.63 -22.04 8.01
C SER A 199 -7.38 -23.36 8.16
N HIS A 200 -6.96 -24.41 7.45
CA HIS A 200 -7.63 -25.70 7.39
C HIS A 200 -6.60 -26.82 7.29
N ILE A 201 -6.00 -27.17 8.44
CA ILE A 201 -5.02 -28.24 8.55
C ILE A 201 -5.75 -29.51 8.96
N GLN A 202 -5.88 -30.45 8.03
CA GLN A 202 -6.40 -31.78 8.31
C GLN A 202 -5.27 -32.66 8.85
N VAL A 203 -5.55 -33.36 9.94
CA VAL A 203 -4.61 -34.29 10.57
C VAL A 203 -5.32 -35.60 10.82
N ASP A 204 -4.75 -36.66 10.25
CA ASP A 204 -5.27 -38.01 10.39
C ASP A 204 -4.83 -38.64 11.72
N ASP A 205 -5.68 -39.52 12.24
CA ASP A 205 -5.44 -40.36 13.40
C ASP A 205 -4.95 -39.58 14.65
N VAL A 206 -5.54 -38.41 14.91
CA VAL A 206 -5.20 -37.65 16.13
C VAL A 206 -5.70 -38.38 17.36
N ILE A 207 -6.88 -39.01 17.27
CA ILE A 207 -7.48 -39.79 18.37
C ILE A 207 -6.54 -40.94 18.77
N GLY A 208 -6.07 -41.75 17.82
CA GLY A 208 -5.11 -42.83 18.10
C GLY A 208 -3.77 -42.31 18.63
N LYS A 209 -3.24 -41.20 18.10
CA LYS A 209 -2.02 -40.57 18.61
C LYS A 209 -2.14 -40.11 20.07
N VAL A 210 -3.29 -39.54 20.46
CA VAL A 210 -3.54 -39.11 21.85
C VAL A 210 -3.71 -40.35 22.74
N LYS A 211 -4.53 -41.31 22.33
CA LYS A 211 -4.74 -42.58 23.05
C LYS A 211 -3.42 -43.27 23.35
N ASN A 212 -2.57 -43.48 22.34
CA ASN A 212 -1.28 -44.13 22.50
C ASN A 212 -0.34 -43.39 23.47
N ARG A 213 -0.40 -42.05 23.51
CA ARG A 213 0.39 -41.25 24.47
C ARG A 213 -0.13 -41.37 25.90
N VAL A 214 -1.45 -41.44 26.08
CA VAL A 214 -2.06 -41.69 27.40
C VAL A 214 -1.67 -43.08 27.88
N LEU A 215 -1.89 -44.12 27.07
CA LEU A 215 -1.56 -45.50 27.41
C LEU A 215 -0.06 -45.68 27.70
N TYR A 216 0.82 -45.06 26.91
CA TYR A 216 2.26 -45.09 27.17
C TYR A 216 2.61 -44.53 28.56
N ARG A 217 1.99 -43.44 28.99
CA ARG A 217 2.22 -42.88 30.33
C ARG A 217 1.68 -43.76 31.44
N LEU A 218 0.48 -44.32 31.25
CA LEU A 218 -0.10 -45.27 32.21
C LEU A 218 0.78 -46.52 32.38
N ASN A 219 1.44 -46.97 31.32
CA ASN A 219 2.36 -48.11 31.38
C ASN A 219 3.73 -47.79 31.99
N ASN A 220 4.08 -46.49 32.11
CA ASN A 220 5.39 -46.04 32.61
C ASN A 220 5.22 -45.03 33.75
N LEU A 221 4.27 -45.29 34.66
CA LEU A 221 3.91 -44.41 35.79
C LEU A 221 5.09 -44.14 36.73
N SER A 222 5.99 -45.11 36.92
CA SER A 222 7.17 -45.01 37.79
C SER A 222 8.25 -44.06 37.27
N GLU A 223 8.27 -43.80 35.97
CA GLU A 223 9.30 -42.97 35.30
C GLU A 223 8.75 -41.61 34.83
N ASN A 224 7.43 -41.43 34.82
CA ASN A 224 6.78 -40.23 34.30
C ASN A 224 6.07 -39.41 35.39
N ASN A 225 6.30 -38.10 35.39
CA ASN A 225 5.55 -37.19 36.24
C ASN A 225 4.12 -37.03 35.67
N LEU A 226 3.12 -37.58 36.36
CA LEU A 226 1.69 -37.53 36.00
C LEU A 226 1.21 -36.09 35.71
N GLY A 227 1.57 -35.15 36.58
CA GLY A 227 1.20 -33.73 36.47
C GLY A 227 1.92 -32.98 35.34
N SER A 228 2.85 -33.61 34.62
CA SER A 228 3.54 -32.96 33.51
C SER A 228 2.65 -32.85 32.27
N GLU A 229 2.72 -31.71 31.62
CA GLU A 229 1.97 -31.42 30.40
C GLU A 229 2.40 -32.32 29.22
N VAL A 230 1.42 -32.98 28.59
CA VAL A 230 1.55 -33.69 27.33
C VAL A 230 1.08 -32.81 26.20
N ARG A 231 1.87 -32.72 25.12
CA ARG A 231 1.52 -31.97 23.91
C ARG A 231 1.56 -32.84 22.68
N VAL A 232 0.46 -32.86 21.92
CA VAL A 232 0.35 -33.52 20.63
C VAL A 232 0.53 -32.48 19.53
N TYR A 233 1.29 -32.82 18.51
CA TYR A 233 1.68 -31.87 17.46
C TYR A 233 1.40 -32.42 16.06
N THR A 234 1.19 -31.51 15.12
CA THR A 234 1.29 -31.75 13.68
C THR A 234 2.39 -30.88 13.08
N GLU A 235 2.84 -31.19 11.87
CA GLU A 235 3.79 -30.36 11.14
C GLU A 235 3.06 -29.18 10.46
N CYS A 236 3.77 -28.06 10.29
CA CYS A 236 3.22 -26.95 9.53
C CYS A 236 3.03 -27.36 8.06
N PRO A 237 1.84 -27.15 7.46
CA PRO A 237 1.59 -27.52 6.07
C PRO A 237 2.28 -26.56 5.09
N SER A 238 2.80 -25.42 5.55
CA SER A 238 3.30 -24.41 4.64
C SER A 238 4.58 -24.84 3.91
N ASP A 239 4.54 -24.66 2.60
CA ASP A 239 5.69 -24.86 1.70
C ASP A 239 6.44 -23.54 1.43
N ARG A 240 6.10 -22.46 2.14
CA ARG A 240 6.79 -21.17 2.01
C ARG A 240 8.06 -21.07 2.85
N PHE A 241 8.35 -22.08 3.67
CA PHE A 241 9.59 -22.10 4.44
C PHE A 241 10.77 -22.34 3.49
N PRO A 242 11.82 -21.50 3.55
CA PRO A 242 13.02 -21.75 2.77
C PRO A 242 13.71 -23.02 3.27
N GLU A 243 14.34 -23.79 2.38
CA GLU A 243 15.06 -25.02 2.74
C GLU A 243 16.23 -24.73 3.70
N LYS A 244 16.91 -23.60 3.50
CA LYS A 244 18.08 -23.18 4.27
C LYS A 244 17.95 -21.75 4.76
N ASP A 245 18.51 -21.47 5.93
CA ASP A 245 18.65 -20.13 6.44
C ASP A 245 19.78 -19.36 5.73
N LYS A 246 19.94 -18.09 6.10
CA LYS A 246 20.99 -17.19 5.57
C LYS A 246 22.43 -17.70 5.81
N ASN A 247 22.61 -18.68 6.69
CA ASN A 247 23.90 -19.29 7.03
C ASN A 247 24.03 -20.71 6.42
N GLY A 248 23.08 -21.14 5.58
CA GLY A 248 23.08 -22.44 4.92
C GLY A 248 22.57 -23.60 5.78
N LYS A 249 22.01 -23.34 6.98
CA LYS A 249 21.47 -24.38 7.86
C LYS A 249 20.03 -24.73 7.46
N GLU A 250 19.72 -26.02 7.45
CA GLU A 250 18.37 -26.52 7.17
C GLU A 250 17.33 -25.93 8.14
N ILE A 251 16.23 -25.43 7.60
CA ILE A 251 15.12 -24.90 8.40
C ILE A 251 14.07 -25.98 8.58
N LYS A 252 13.94 -26.49 9.81
CA LYS A 252 12.86 -27.40 10.16
C LYS A 252 11.53 -26.64 10.25
N LYS A 253 10.49 -27.19 9.61
CA LYS A 253 9.12 -26.66 9.73
C LYS A 253 8.69 -26.67 11.21
N PRO A 254 8.01 -25.62 11.69
CA PRO A 254 7.57 -25.57 13.08
C PRO A 254 6.47 -26.59 13.33
N LYS A 255 6.49 -27.21 14.51
CA LYS A 255 5.40 -28.05 15.00
C LYS A 255 4.25 -27.18 15.51
N ILE A 256 3.02 -27.55 15.17
CA ILE A 256 1.79 -26.89 15.59
C ILE A 256 1.13 -27.76 16.66
N GLU A 257 0.87 -27.18 17.84
CA GLU A 257 0.18 -27.87 18.94
C GLU A 257 -1.28 -28.14 18.53
N LEU A 258 -1.69 -29.41 18.56
CA LEU A 258 -3.07 -29.83 18.31
C LEU A 258 -3.88 -29.79 19.60
N PHE A 259 -3.35 -30.46 20.61
CA PHE A 259 -4.00 -30.73 21.88
C PHE A 259 -2.94 -30.84 22.97
N ALA A 260 -3.20 -30.22 24.12
CA ALA A 260 -2.37 -30.29 25.30
C ALA A 260 -3.21 -30.69 26.51
N PHE A 261 -2.72 -31.66 27.28
CA PHE A 261 -3.42 -32.19 28.46
C PHE A 261 -2.42 -32.58 29.55
N LYS A 262 -2.92 -32.77 30.78
CA LYS A 262 -2.20 -33.46 31.85
C LYS A 262 -3.07 -34.59 32.39
N LEU A 263 -2.44 -35.58 33.00
CA LEU A 263 -3.15 -36.60 33.78
C LEU A 263 -3.04 -36.20 35.25
N ASP A 264 -4.12 -36.35 35.99
CA ASP A 264 -4.13 -36.03 37.42
C ASP A 264 -4.98 -37.05 38.16
N PHE A 265 -4.81 -37.14 39.47
CA PHE A 265 -5.69 -37.97 40.28
C PHE A 265 -7.11 -37.39 40.29
N ALA A 266 -8.10 -38.26 40.18
CA ALA A 266 -9.50 -37.84 40.25
C ALA A 266 -9.84 -37.44 41.70
N GLU A 267 -9.86 -36.13 41.99
CA GLU A 267 -10.36 -35.60 43.26
C GLU A 267 -11.91 -35.60 43.25
N GLY A 268 -12.51 -36.78 43.42
CA GLY A 268 -13.96 -36.98 43.37
C GLY A 268 -14.48 -37.43 41.99
N GLU A 269 -15.77 -37.21 41.70
CA GLU A 269 -16.32 -37.58 40.40
C GLU A 269 -15.75 -36.70 39.26
N PRO A 270 -15.28 -37.30 38.15
CA PRO A 270 -14.79 -36.51 37.02
C PRO A 270 -15.88 -35.62 36.42
N THR A 271 -15.50 -34.42 36.01
CA THR A 271 -16.40 -33.46 35.34
C THR A 271 -16.85 -33.99 33.97
N ASP A 272 -17.96 -33.48 33.45
CA ASP A 272 -18.45 -33.86 32.12
C ASP A 272 -17.40 -33.62 31.02
N GLU A 273 -16.59 -32.56 31.14
CA GLU A 273 -15.50 -32.31 30.20
C GLU A 273 -14.44 -33.42 30.24
N GLN A 274 -14.04 -33.85 31.44
CA GLN A 274 -13.04 -34.91 31.63
C GLN A 274 -13.56 -36.25 31.10
N LYS A 275 -14.81 -36.60 31.43
CA LYS A 275 -15.47 -37.83 30.94
C LYS A 275 -15.60 -37.83 29.41
N ASN A 276 -16.16 -36.77 28.83
CA ASN A 276 -16.34 -36.66 27.38
C ASN A 276 -15.00 -36.69 26.63
N THR A 277 -13.95 -36.07 27.19
CA THR A 277 -12.60 -36.10 26.61
C THR A 277 -12.00 -37.51 26.68
N ALA A 278 -12.17 -38.23 27.80
CA ALA A 278 -11.70 -39.60 27.94
C ALA A 278 -12.44 -40.57 27.00
N ILE A 279 -13.75 -40.39 26.83
CA ILE A 279 -14.58 -41.13 25.86
C ILE A 279 -14.12 -40.85 24.43
N LEU A 280 -13.92 -39.57 24.07
CA LEU A 280 -13.45 -39.17 22.74
C LEU A 280 -12.14 -39.87 22.35
N PHE A 281 -11.22 -40.03 23.31
CA PHE A 281 -9.94 -40.71 23.08
C PHE A 281 -9.98 -42.22 23.36
N GLY A 282 -11.12 -42.76 23.80
CA GLY A 282 -11.30 -44.17 24.12
C GLY A 282 -10.32 -44.66 25.19
N VAL A 283 -10.13 -43.87 26.26
CA VAL A 283 -9.23 -44.12 27.40
C VAL A 283 -9.93 -44.06 28.76
N GLU A 284 -11.25 -43.91 28.79
CA GLU A 284 -12.05 -43.81 30.02
C GLU A 284 -11.80 -44.99 30.96
N ASN A 285 -12.01 -46.22 30.48
CA ASN A 285 -11.82 -47.43 31.28
C ASN A 285 -10.39 -47.58 31.83
N GLU A 286 -9.38 -47.18 31.07
CA GLU A 286 -7.97 -47.26 31.46
C GLU A 286 -7.60 -46.20 32.50
N LEU A 287 -8.20 -45.01 32.43
CA LEU A 287 -8.02 -43.95 33.41
C LEU A 287 -8.74 -44.28 34.73
N ASP A 288 -9.96 -44.80 34.66
CA ASP A 288 -10.77 -45.19 35.81
C ASP A 288 -10.09 -46.27 36.66
N LYS A 289 -9.48 -47.28 36.01
CA LYS A 289 -8.70 -48.35 36.69
C LYS A 289 -7.58 -47.81 37.58
N GLN A 290 -7.04 -46.64 37.24
CA GLN A 290 -5.92 -46.00 37.93
C GLN A 290 -6.37 -44.79 38.76
N GLN A 291 -7.68 -44.52 38.87
CA GLN A 291 -8.25 -43.33 39.53
C GLN A 291 -7.67 -42.01 38.99
N LEU A 292 -7.43 -41.95 37.68
CA LEU A 292 -6.90 -40.77 37.00
C LEU A 292 -7.98 -40.09 36.16
N CYS A 293 -7.81 -38.81 35.90
CA CYS A 293 -8.63 -38.05 34.96
C CYS A 293 -7.74 -37.30 33.95
N ILE A 294 -8.29 -37.03 32.77
CA ILE A 294 -7.63 -36.22 31.74
C ILE A 294 -8.05 -34.76 31.86
N ASN A 295 -7.08 -33.89 32.11
CA ASN A 295 -7.30 -32.45 32.19
C ASN A 295 -6.85 -31.79 30.89
N THR A 296 -7.82 -31.33 30.09
CA THR A 296 -7.56 -30.52 28.89
C THR A 296 -6.97 -29.17 29.30
N LEU A 297 -5.78 -28.87 28.80
CA LEU A 297 -5.13 -27.58 29.04
C LEU A 297 -5.40 -26.61 27.90
N ARG A 298 -5.24 -27.09 26.65
CA ARG A 298 -5.47 -26.31 25.42
C ARG A 298 -5.87 -27.23 24.27
N SER A 299 -6.75 -26.74 23.41
CA SER A 299 -7.13 -27.38 22.16
C SER A 299 -7.18 -26.36 21.03
N ASN A 300 -6.56 -26.68 19.89
CA ASN A 300 -6.68 -25.90 18.65
C ASN A 300 -7.63 -26.57 17.65
N VAL A 301 -8.40 -27.58 18.10
CA VAL A 301 -9.35 -28.34 17.28
C VAL A 301 -10.55 -27.48 16.91
N SER A 302 -10.81 -27.33 15.61
CA SER A 302 -11.98 -26.61 15.08
C SER A 302 -13.12 -27.55 14.73
N SER A 303 -12.82 -28.74 14.24
CA SER A 303 -13.83 -29.77 13.94
C SER A 303 -13.21 -31.16 13.94
N ILE A 304 -14.04 -32.15 14.20
CA ILE A 304 -13.70 -33.57 14.17
C ILE A 304 -14.68 -34.24 13.20
N ASN A 305 -14.15 -34.99 12.24
CA ASN A 305 -14.94 -35.91 11.43
C ASN A 305 -14.99 -37.25 12.18
N LEU A 306 -16.20 -37.68 12.55
CA LEU A 306 -16.40 -38.91 13.31
C LEU A 306 -16.33 -40.17 12.44
N ASP A 307 -16.49 -40.03 11.12
CA ASP A 307 -16.50 -41.17 10.19
C ASP A 307 -15.10 -41.73 9.95
N ASP A 308 -14.10 -40.85 9.84
CA ASP A 308 -12.70 -41.22 9.56
C ASP A 308 -11.72 -40.79 10.68
N GLY A 309 -12.21 -40.14 11.74
CA GLY A 309 -11.41 -39.67 12.86
C GLY A 309 -10.48 -38.49 12.52
N THR A 310 -10.65 -37.85 11.36
CA THR A 310 -9.83 -36.72 10.94
C THR A 310 -10.17 -35.48 11.76
N ILE A 311 -9.13 -34.77 12.19
CA ILE A 311 -9.26 -33.53 12.94
C ILE A 311 -8.81 -32.36 12.10
N THR A 312 -9.64 -31.32 12.05
CA THR A 312 -9.29 -30.05 11.44
C THR A 312 -8.85 -29.07 12.52
N ILE A 313 -7.73 -28.39 12.27
CA ILE A 313 -7.30 -27.23 13.07
C ILE A 313 -7.01 -26.02 12.19
N SER A 314 -7.12 -24.83 12.77
CA SER A 314 -6.54 -23.61 12.21
C SER A 314 -5.24 -23.29 12.95
N CYS A 315 -4.18 -22.97 12.21
CA CYS A 315 -2.90 -22.60 12.81
C CYS A 315 -3.07 -21.44 13.79
N PRO A 316 -2.62 -21.58 15.06
CA PRO A 316 -2.81 -20.54 16.06
C PRO A 316 -2.02 -19.27 15.75
N LYS A 317 -1.01 -19.34 14.85
CA LYS A 317 -0.21 -18.19 14.38
C LYS A 317 -0.73 -17.55 13.09
N LEU A 318 -1.80 -18.07 12.48
CA LEU A 318 -2.40 -17.47 11.28
C LEU A 318 -3.03 -16.11 11.64
N PRO A 319 -2.62 -15.00 11.02
CA PRO A 319 -3.32 -13.72 11.16
C PRO A 319 -4.68 -13.76 10.45
N LYS A 320 -5.64 -12.96 10.94
CA LYS A 320 -6.94 -12.79 10.27
C LYS A 320 -6.83 -12.20 8.87
N ASP A 321 -5.85 -11.32 8.68
CA ASP A 321 -5.51 -10.72 7.39
C ASP A 321 -4.37 -11.51 6.76
N THR A 322 -4.72 -12.37 5.81
CA THR A 322 -3.81 -13.31 5.17
C THR A 322 -3.09 -12.74 3.95
N ASP A 323 -3.37 -11.49 3.58
CA ASP A 323 -2.72 -10.81 2.45
C ASP A 323 -1.65 -9.82 2.94
N ALA A 324 -1.81 -9.30 4.17
CA ALA A 324 -0.81 -8.49 4.84
C ALA A 324 0.53 -9.23 5.05
N ARG A 325 1.64 -8.51 4.92
CA ARG A 325 3.00 -9.04 5.14
C ARG A 325 3.84 -8.03 5.91
N ILE A 326 5.02 -8.46 6.39
CA ILE A 326 5.94 -7.53 7.07
C ILE A 326 6.63 -6.63 6.05
N GLY A 327 6.32 -5.33 6.11
CA GLY A 327 7.14 -4.28 5.54
C GLY A 327 8.14 -3.73 6.55
N VAL A 328 9.21 -3.13 6.04
CA VAL A 328 10.26 -2.50 6.86
C VAL A 328 10.42 -1.04 6.43
N ARG A 329 10.31 -0.12 7.40
CA ARG A 329 10.67 1.30 7.22
C ARG A 329 11.60 1.77 8.32
N ARG A 330 12.27 2.91 8.10
CA ARG A 330 12.95 3.64 9.18
C ARG A 330 11.91 4.39 10.02
N ASP A 331 12.14 4.47 11.32
CA ASP A 331 11.29 5.24 12.21
C ASP A 331 11.35 6.73 11.84
N PRO A 332 10.21 7.38 11.54
CA PRO A 332 10.20 8.82 11.20
C PRO A 332 10.77 9.71 12.30
N LYS A 333 10.71 9.28 13.57
CA LYS A 333 11.25 10.02 14.72
C LYS A 333 12.71 9.63 15.04
N ASN A 334 13.14 8.46 14.61
CA ASN A 334 14.51 7.96 14.83
C ASN A 334 15.02 7.19 13.59
N PRO A 335 15.61 7.88 12.61
CA PRO A 335 16.01 7.26 11.34
C PRO A 335 16.97 6.07 11.46
N ASP A 336 17.70 5.93 12.57
CA ASP A 336 18.61 4.81 12.82
C ASP A 336 17.89 3.52 13.24
N LYS A 337 16.63 3.63 13.66
CA LYS A 337 15.81 2.50 14.06
C LYS A 337 14.95 1.99 12.90
N LEU A 338 15.02 0.68 12.64
CA LEU A 338 14.11 0.00 11.73
C LEU A 338 12.82 -0.41 12.46
N GLN A 339 11.68 -0.14 11.83
CA GLN A 339 10.37 -0.60 12.26
C GLN A 339 9.87 -1.68 11.30
N LYS A 340 9.39 -2.80 11.86
CA LYS A 340 8.69 -3.86 11.13
C LYS A 340 7.19 -3.64 11.29
N ILE A 341 6.48 -3.48 10.19
CA ILE A 341 5.04 -3.25 10.17
C ILE A 341 4.39 -4.43 9.45
N PHE A 342 3.51 -5.15 10.14
CA PHE A 342 2.66 -6.13 9.50
C PHE A 342 1.46 -5.41 8.87
N GLY A 343 1.37 -5.44 7.55
CA GLY A 343 0.35 -4.70 6.82
C GLY A 343 0.66 -4.62 5.34
N TYR A 344 0.44 -3.43 4.79
CA TYR A 344 0.46 -3.16 3.37
C TYR A 344 1.32 -1.94 3.05
N ASN A 345 1.59 -1.75 1.78
CA ASN A 345 2.19 -0.56 1.22
C ASN A 345 1.21 0.06 0.22
N LEU A 346 0.80 1.30 0.48
CA LEU A 346 -0.05 2.06 -0.42
C LEU A 346 0.86 2.85 -1.36
N VAL A 347 0.85 2.52 -2.66
CA VAL A 347 1.63 3.23 -3.67
C VAL A 347 0.76 4.25 -4.36
N LEU A 348 1.08 5.53 -4.16
CA LEU A 348 0.33 6.65 -4.72
C LEU A 348 1.07 7.28 -5.91
N SER A 349 0.29 7.67 -6.91
CA SER A 349 0.72 8.66 -7.90
C SER A 349 -0.08 9.94 -7.66
N THR A 350 0.63 11.02 -7.36
CA THR A 350 0.07 12.31 -6.97
C THR A 350 0.30 13.33 -8.08
N SER A 351 -0.77 13.98 -8.55
CA SER A 351 -0.64 15.14 -9.43
C SER A 351 -0.25 16.35 -8.61
N VAL A 352 0.79 17.06 -9.05
CA VAL A 352 1.33 18.22 -8.32
C VAL A 352 1.06 19.49 -9.11
N GLU A 353 0.18 20.33 -8.58
CA GLU A 353 -0.29 21.53 -9.24
C GLU A 353 0.38 22.77 -8.65
N LEU A 354 1.60 23.05 -9.09
CA LEU A 354 2.44 24.14 -8.55
C LEU A 354 1.76 25.52 -8.54
N HIS A 355 0.89 25.78 -9.52
CA HIS A 355 0.17 27.04 -9.66
C HIS A 355 -0.96 27.22 -8.64
N LEU A 356 -1.48 26.12 -8.10
CA LEU A 356 -2.51 26.09 -7.05
C LEU A 356 -1.94 25.75 -5.68
N GLN A 357 -0.69 25.27 -5.63
CA GLN A 357 -0.06 24.74 -4.42
C GLN A 357 -0.89 23.61 -3.79
N ILE A 358 -1.46 22.75 -4.64
CA ILE A 358 -2.20 21.55 -4.21
C ILE A 358 -1.53 20.29 -4.73
N GLU A 359 -1.69 19.24 -3.94
CA GLU A 359 -1.30 17.88 -4.22
C GLU A 359 -2.53 16.98 -4.16
N LEU A 360 -2.82 16.25 -5.23
CA LEU A 360 -4.00 15.37 -5.28
C LEU A 360 -3.58 13.97 -5.77
N PRO A 361 -3.84 12.91 -4.99
CA PRO A 361 -3.72 11.55 -5.48
C PRO A 361 -4.59 11.33 -6.71
N VAL A 362 -4.02 10.72 -7.75
CA VAL A 362 -4.71 10.43 -9.02
C VAL A 362 -4.67 8.97 -9.42
N ALA A 363 -3.85 8.16 -8.76
CA ALA A 363 -3.83 6.71 -8.87
C ALA A 363 -3.30 6.11 -7.57
N VAL A 364 -3.74 4.88 -7.29
CA VAL A 364 -3.44 4.17 -6.06
C VAL A 364 -3.39 2.67 -6.33
N THR A 365 -2.34 2.03 -5.81
CA THR A 365 -2.20 0.58 -5.77
C THR A 365 -1.90 0.15 -4.35
N ASN A 366 -2.65 -0.82 -3.85
CA ASN A 366 -2.31 -1.51 -2.61
C ASN A 366 -1.47 -2.77 -2.89
N ILE A 367 -0.38 -2.96 -2.14
CA ILE A 367 0.44 -4.19 -2.18
C ILE A 367 0.77 -4.66 -0.77
N SER A 368 1.09 -5.95 -0.60
CA SER A 368 1.54 -6.47 0.70
C SER A 368 2.81 -5.76 1.17
N GLY A 369 3.02 -5.62 2.49
CA GLY A 369 4.11 -4.81 3.04
C GLY A 369 5.53 -5.21 2.60
N ASN A 370 5.73 -6.46 2.19
CA ASN A 370 7.01 -6.99 1.69
C ASN A 370 7.14 -6.95 0.16
N ALA A 371 6.11 -6.52 -0.58
CA ALA A 371 6.11 -6.54 -2.03
C ALA A 371 7.00 -5.43 -2.63
N GLU A 372 7.36 -5.62 -3.90
CA GLU A 372 8.23 -4.71 -4.63
C GLU A 372 7.46 -3.46 -5.11
N GLU A 373 7.55 -2.40 -4.31
CA GLU A 373 6.99 -1.08 -4.63
C GLU A 373 7.58 -0.48 -5.91
N GLY A 374 8.88 -0.68 -6.16
CA GLY A 374 9.61 0.00 -7.24
C GLY A 374 9.01 -0.22 -8.63
N ASN A 375 8.26 -1.31 -8.84
CA ASN A 375 7.63 -1.64 -10.12
C ASN A 375 6.18 -1.14 -10.26
N GLN A 376 5.60 -0.55 -9.21
CA GLN A 376 4.17 -0.16 -9.19
C GLN A 376 3.88 1.16 -9.90
N ILE A 377 4.90 1.97 -10.27
CA ILE A 377 4.70 3.17 -11.11
C ILE A 377 3.96 2.82 -12.40
N ILE A 378 4.32 1.70 -13.03
CA ILE A 378 3.71 1.28 -14.30
C ILE A 378 2.24 0.94 -14.07
N LYS A 379 1.92 0.22 -12.99
CA LYS A 379 0.54 -0.14 -12.65
C LYS A 379 -0.32 1.10 -12.43
N ASN A 380 0.14 2.07 -11.62
CA ASN A 380 -0.57 3.32 -11.40
C ASN A 380 -0.70 4.16 -12.69
N LYS A 381 0.33 4.16 -13.54
CA LYS A 381 0.30 4.88 -14.82
C LYS A 381 -0.68 4.26 -15.81
N GLU A 382 -0.75 2.94 -15.90
CA GLU A 382 -1.74 2.25 -16.74
C GLU A 382 -3.16 2.45 -16.21
N GLN A 383 -3.34 2.51 -14.88
CA GLN A 383 -4.60 2.91 -14.27
C GLN A 383 -4.99 4.36 -14.66
N ILE A 384 -4.07 5.34 -14.60
CA ILE A 384 -4.37 6.70 -15.10
C ILE A 384 -4.73 6.65 -16.58
N HIS A 385 -4.06 5.81 -17.37
CA HIS A 385 -4.32 5.66 -18.82
C HIS A 385 -5.71 5.10 -19.12
N SER A 386 -6.14 4.06 -18.40
CA SER A 386 -7.45 3.43 -18.60
C SER A 386 -8.60 4.37 -18.25
N HIS A 387 -8.49 5.12 -17.16
CA HIS A 387 -9.57 5.99 -16.69
C HIS A 387 -9.53 7.41 -17.27
N HIS A 388 -8.36 7.90 -17.66
CA HIS A 388 -8.15 9.28 -18.10
C HIS A 388 -7.34 9.33 -19.41
N SER A 389 -7.78 8.59 -20.43
CA SER A 389 -7.06 8.46 -21.70
C SER A 389 -6.69 9.81 -22.36
N ALA A 390 -7.54 10.83 -22.20
CA ALA A 390 -7.32 12.18 -22.73
C ALA A 390 -6.10 12.93 -22.13
N VAL A 391 -5.59 12.50 -20.96
CA VAL A 391 -4.46 13.18 -20.28
C VAL A 391 -3.13 12.45 -20.39
N VAL A 392 -3.10 11.31 -21.05
CA VAL A 392 -1.92 10.41 -21.08
C VAL A 392 -0.69 11.10 -21.65
N ASN A 393 -0.89 11.92 -22.68
CA ASN A 393 0.17 12.69 -23.34
C ASN A 393 0.46 14.05 -22.66
N GLN A 394 -0.28 14.37 -21.60
CA GLN A 394 -0.13 15.62 -20.84
C GLN A 394 0.93 15.52 -19.76
N VAL A 395 1.24 14.31 -19.26
CA VAL A 395 2.31 14.09 -18.28
C VAL A 395 3.65 14.50 -18.89
N LYS A 396 4.35 15.43 -18.23
CA LYS A 396 5.64 15.95 -18.69
C LYS A 396 6.81 15.47 -17.84
N ILE A 397 6.56 15.26 -16.54
CA ILE A 397 7.59 14.89 -15.58
C ILE A 397 7.01 13.86 -14.61
N ASP A 398 7.73 12.75 -14.44
CA ASP A 398 7.48 11.77 -13.38
C ASP A 398 8.63 11.86 -12.36
N ILE A 399 8.30 12.03 -11.08
CA ILE A 399 9.27 12.22 -10.00
C ILE A 399 9.13 11.07 -9.02
N ALA A 400 10.23 10.38 -8.70
CA ALA A 400 10.21 9.24 -7.78
C ALA A 400 11.52 9.12 -6.99
N ASP A 401 11.52 8.41 -5.87
CA ASP A 401 12.71 8.19 -5.04
C ASP A 401 13.66 7.12 -5.64
N ALA A 402 14.69 6.72 -4.89
CA ALA A 402 15.69 5.76 -5.36
C ALA A 402 15.17 4.31 -5.42
N LYS A 403 14.04 4.01 -4.78
CA LYS A 403 13.40 2.69 -4.84
C LYS A 403 12.85 2.40 -6.24
N TYR A 404 12.49 3.45 -6.97
CA TYR A 404 12.00 3.37 -8.35
C TYR A 404 13.10 3.44 -9.41
N ASP A 405 14.39 3.41 -9.02
CA ASP A 405 15.54 3.46 -9.93
C ASP A 405 15.76 2.12 -10.68
N ILE A 406 14.77 1.75 -11.48
CA ILE A 406 14.68 0.49 -12.22
C ILE A 406 14.57 0.82 -13.70
N ILE A 407 15.40 0.19 -14.55
CA ILE A 407 15.47 0.47 -16.00
C ILE A 407 14.08 0.41 -16.66
N LYS A 408 13.25 -0.55 -16.26
CA LYS A 408 11.88 -0.71 -16.75
C LYS A 408 11.04 0.56 -16.58
N ASN A 409 11.16 1.25 -15.43
CA ASN A 409 10.45 2.51 -15.17
C ASN A 409 10.92 3.62 -16.10
N TYR A 410 12.23 3.77 -16.29
CA TYR A 410 12.78 4.79 -17.20
C TYR A 410 12.31 4.57 -18.64
N ASN A 411 12.35 3.33 -19.12
CA ASN A 411 11.90 2.98 -20.46
C ASN A 411 10.41 3.26 -20.63
N TYR A 412 9.59 2.88 -19.64
CA TYR A 412 8.16 3.11 -19.66
C TYR A 412 7.81 4.61 -19.66
N ILE A 413 8.38 5.39 -18.72
CA ILE A 413 8.14 6.84 -18.60
C ILE A 413 8.50 7.58 -19.89
N ARG A 414 9.68 7.27 -20.47
CA ARG A 414 10.11 7.85 -21.74
C ARG A 414 9.27 7.39 -22.92
N GLY A 415 8.87 6.12 -22.94
CA GLY A 415 7.97 5.57 -23.96
C GLY A 415 6.61 6.27 -24.00
N LYS A 416 6.15 6.81 -22.86
CA LYS A 416 4.95 7.66 -22.76
C LYS A 416 5.24 9.16 -22.92
N GLY A 417 6.47 9.55 -23.29
CA GLY A 417 6.86 10.93 -23.59
C GLY A 417 7.14 11.83 -22.39
N SER A 418 7.30 11.28 -21.18
CA SER A 418 7.58 12.02 -19.95
C SER A 418 9.07 11.95 -19.56
N ILE A 419 9.53 12.92 -18.77
CA ILE A 419 10.91 13.01 -18.27
C ILE A 419 11.00 12.34 -16.89
N PRO A 420 11.80 11.27 -16.71
CA PRO A 420 11.94 10.59 -15.42
C PRO A 420 12.91 11.32 -14.50
N ILE A 421 12.46 11.84 -13.34
CA ILE A 421 13.29 12.45 -12.30
C ILE A 421 13.33 11.52 -11.08
N ILE A 422 14.18 10.50 -11.18
CA ILE A 422 14.27 9.40 -10.21
C ILE A 422 15.61 9.47 -9.46
N ASP A 423 15.63 9.34 -8.13
CA ASP A 423 16.90 9.34 -7.41
C ASP A 423 17.76 8.13 -7.78
N TYR A 424 19.08 8.32 -7.80
CA TYR A 424 19.99 7.24 -8.17
C TYR A 424 20.21 6.31 -6.98
N ASN A 425 19.98 5.03 -7.16
CA ASN A 425 20.24 4.01 -6.16
C ASN A 425 21.71 3.59 -6.19
N ILE A 426 22.45 4.00 -5.16
CA ILE A 426 23.89 3.78 -5.02
C ILE A 426 24.27 2.48 -4.30
N ARG A 427 23.31 1.71 -3.76
CA ARG A 427 23.59 0.63 -2.80
C ARG A 427 24.55 -0.45 -3.30
N ASN A 428 24.59 -0.69 -4.61
CA ASN A 428 25.44 -1.69 -5.25
C ASN A 428 26.52 -1.06 -6.17
N GLU A 429 26.78 0.24 -6.04
CA GLU A 429 27.74 0.97 -6.88
C GLU A 429 29.13 1.01 -6.24
N LYS A 430 30.16 0.76 -7.05
CA LYS A 430 31.56 1.00 -6.65
C LYS A 430 31.88 2.49 -6.81
N LEU A 431 31.70 3.25 -5.74
CA LEU A 431 31.91 4.71 -5.74
C LEU A 431 33.32 5.17 -5.35
N SER A 432 34.30 4.25 -5.26
CA SER A 432 35.68 4.64 -5.00
C SER A 432 36.22 5.52 -6.14
N LYS A 433 37.11 6.47 -5.81
CA LYS A 433 37.67 7.40 -6.80
C LYS A 433 38.27 6.68 -8.00
N GLN A 434 39.02 5.60 -7.78
CA GLN A 434 39.62 4.81 -8.85
C GLN A 434 38.56 4.10 -9.71
N ALA A 435 37.50 3.55 -9.10
CA ALA A 435 36.41 2.92 -9.85
C ALA A 435 35.65 3.91 -10.73
N LEU A 436 35.41 5.14 -10.22
CA LEU A 436 34.77 6.21 -10.98
C LEU A 436 35.64 6.69 -12.17
N LEU A 437 36.95 6.81 -11.95
CA LEU A 437 37.89 7.16 -13.03
C LEU A 437 37.96 6.05 -14.09
N ASN A 438 38.07 4.79 -13.68
CA ASN A 438 38.14 3.65 -14.60
C ASN A 438 36.86 3.51 -15.45
N ARG A 439 35.68 3.78 -14.90
CA ARG A 439 34.42 3.75 -15.67
C ARG A 439 34.20 5.01 -16.52
N GLY A 440 34.96 6.08 -16.30
CA GLY A 440 34.97 7.29 -17.12
C GLY A 440 33.92 8.36 -16.79
N TYR A 441 33.11 8.20 -15.72
CA TYR A 441 32.12 9.20 -15.28
C TYR A 441 31.80 9.11 -13.78
N ASP A 442 31.35 10.21 -13.18
CA ASP A 442 30.99 10.28 -11.76
C ASP A 442 29.63 9.64 -11.43
N GLN A 443 29.22 9.69 -10.15
CA GLN A 443 27.93 9.19 -9.66
C GLN A 443 26.70 9.91 -10.22
N LYS A 444 26.88 11.03 -10.92
CA LYS A 444 25.81 11.77 -11.61
C LYS A 444 25.77 11.46 -13.11
N GLY A 445 26.68 10.60 -13.60
CA GLY A 445 26.84 10.31 -15.02
C GLY A 445 27.61 11.40 -15.77
N TRP A 446 28.38 12.25 -15.08
CA TRP A 446 29.17 13.30 -15.71
C TRP A 446 30.56 12.75 -16.06
N PRO A 447 30.94 12.73 -17.35
CA PRO A 447 32.20 12.14 -17.76
C PRO A 447 33.42 12.96 -17.33
N PHE A 448 34.55 12.27 -17.15
CA PHE A 448 35.84 12.90 -16.96
C PHE A 448 36.45 13.29 -18.31
N ALA A 449 37.09 14.45 -18.36
CA ALA A 449 37.95 14.84 -19.48
C ALA A 449 39.29 14.07 -19.42
N PRO A 450 40.09 14.06 -20.51
CA PRO A 450 41.40 13.38 -20.51
C PRO A 450 42.33 13.81 -19.37
N CYS A 451 42.24 15.07 -18.92
CA CYS A 451 42.99 15.59 -17.77
C CYS A 451 42.43 15.17 -16.40
N GLY A 452 41.41 14.31 -16.35
CA GLY A 452 40.81 13.81 -15.10
C GLY A 452 39.80 14.75 -14.43
N LEU A 453 39.55 15.95 -14.98
CA LEU A 453 38.54 16.88 -14.45
C LEU A 453 37.14 16.54 -14.95
N LEU A 454 36.11 16.83 -14.14
CA LEU A 454 34.73 16.63 -14.54
C LEU A 454 34.27 17.63 -15.60
N THR A 455 33.64 17.10 -16.64
CA THR A 455 32.92 17.88 -17.63
C THR A 455 31.60 18.42 -17.06
N ARG A 456 30.99 19.38 -17.77
CA ARG A 456 29.69 19.96 -17.43
C ARG A 456 28.68 19.70 -18.54
N PRO A 457 27.39 19.52 -18.21
CA PRO A 457 26.34 19.37 -19.22
C PRO A 457 26.29 20.57 -20.17
N ASN A 458 26.15 20.31 -21.46
CA ASN A 458 26.08 21.27 -22.56
C ASN A 458 24.89 20.99 -23.49
N GLY A 459 23.72 20.75 -22.90
CA GLY A 459 22.47 20.54 -23.63
C GLY A 459 22.17 19.09 -24.00
N PHE A 460 20.87 18.79 -24.05
CA PHE A 460 20.32 17.49 -24.44
C PHE A 460 19.86 17.53 -25.89
N ASP A 461 20.31 16.56 -26.67
CA ASP A 461 19.95 16.38 -28.07
C ASP A 461 18.79 15.38 -28.16
N LYS A 462 17.58 15.90 -28.42
CA LYS A 462 16.36 15.09 -28.51
C LYS A 462 16.37 14.11 -29.68
N LYS A 463 17.01 14.46 -30.80
CA LYS A 463 17.02 13.63 -32.01
C LYS A 463 17.84 12.36 -31.77
N HIS A 464 19.00 12.50 -31.13
CA HIS A 464 19.91 11.39 -30.87
C HIS A 464 19.79 10.81 -29.46
N GLN A 465 18.86 11.32 -28.64
CA GLN A 465 18.63 10.88 -27.26
C GLN A 465 19.93 10.81 -26.43
N ARG A 466 20.68 11.92 -26.43
CA ARG A 466 21.99 12.01 -25.78
C ARG A 466 22.20 13.34 -25.07
N LEU A 467 22.96 13.31 -23.99
CA LEU A 467 23.42 14.50 -23.30
C LEU A 467 24.87 14.79 -23.68
N THR A 468 25.12 16.02 -24.10
CA THR A 468 26.48 16.47 -24.42
C THR A 468 27.14 17.03 -23.18
N PHE A 469 28.41 16.71 -22.98
CA PHE A 469 29.22 17.23 -21.91
C PHE A 469 30.50 17.86 -22.45
N CYS A 470 30.88 19.01 -21.93
CA CYS A 470 32.09 19.71 -22.33
C CYS A 470 32.96 20.04 -21.12
N CYS A 471 34.29 20.04 -21.30
CA CYS A 471 35.19 20.43 -20.22
C CYS A 471 35.21 21.94 -19.98
N PHE A 472 34.82 22.75 -20.98
CA PHE A 472 34.84 24.21 -20.94
C PHE A 472 36.20 24.79 -20.53
N LYS A 473 37.28 24.05 -20.81
CA LYS A 473 38.66 24.42 -20.46
C LYS A 473 38.82 24.80 -18.98
N GLN A 474 38.04 24.18 -18.08
CA GLN A 474 38.10 24.41 -16.63
C GLN A 474 39.50 24.24 -16.03
N CYS A 475 40.37 23.44 -16.68
CA CYS A 475 41.77 23.27 -16.29
C CYS A 475 42.58 24.58 -16.31
N LEU A 476 42.23 25.55 -17.15
CA LEU A 476 42.92 26.85 -17.25
C LEU A 476 42.58 27.81 -16.10
N ASN A 477 41.48 27.52 -15.39
CA ASN A 477 41.00 28.35 -14.28
C ASN A 477 41.30 27.69 -12.91
N LEU A 478 42.20 26.70 -12.87
CA LEU A 478 42.60 26.05 -11.63
C LEU A 478 43.53 26.95 -10.81
N ARG A 479 43.42 26.85 -9.48
CA ARG A 479 44.40 27.45 -8.55
C ARG A 479 45.74 26.72 -8.67
N THR A 480 46.84 27.39 -8.35
CA THR A 480 48.23 26.92 -8.53
C THR A 480 48.48 25.50 -7.99
N ALA A 481 47.98 25.18 -6.79
CA ALA A 481 48.15 23.85 -6.20
C ALA A 481 47.40 22.74 -6.97
N ALA A 482 46.19 23.01 -7.44
CA ALA A 482 45.40 22.07 -8.22
C ALA A 482 45.97 21.91 -9.65
N LEU A 483 46.51 22.99 -10.22
CA LEU A 483 47.17 22.96 -11.52
C LEU A 483 48.39 22.03 -11.50
N LYS A 484 49.27 22.15 -10.50
CA LYS A 484 50.44 21.27 -10.33
C LYS A 484 50.03 19.79 -10.30
N SER A 485 49.01 19.44 -9.50
CA SER A 485 48.54 18.06 -9.38
C SER A 485 47.96 17.47 -10.68
N VAL A 486 47.34 18.30 -11.53
CA VAL A 486 46.86 17.85 -12.85
C VAL A 486 48.03 17.72 -13.81
N GLN A 487 48.95 18.70 -13.82
CA GLN A 487 50.11 18.73 -14.73
C GLN A 487 51.08 17.54 -14.50
N GLU A 488 51.18 17.03 -13.27
CA GLU A 488 51.91 15.79 -12.94
C GLU A 488 51.39 14.55 -13.69
N LYS A 489 50.11 14.57 -14.10
CA LYS A 489 49.41 13.41 -14.69
C LYS A 489 48.99 13.64 -16.14
N TYR A 490 48.93 14.90 -16.57
CA TYR A 490 48.44 15.29 -17.88
C TYR A 490 48.98 16.65 -18.28
N ASP A 491 49.70 16.72 -19.40
CA ASP A 491 50.18 18.00 -19.91
C ASP A 491 49.04 18.82 -20.53
N ILE A 492 48.61 19.87 -19.83
CA ILE A 492 47.53 20.76 -20.27
C ILE A 492 47.94 21.54 -21.53
N ALA A 493 49.22 21.90 -21.68
CA ALA A 493 49.71 22.67 -22.82
C ALA A 493 49.62 21.87 -24.13
N MET A 494 49.83 20.55 -24.06
CA MET A 494 49.72 19.63 -25.19
C MET A 494 48.32 19.05 -25.39
N CYS A 495 47.30 19.54 -24.68
CA CYS A 495 45.96 18.99 -24.79
C CYS A 495 45.37 19.17 -26.19
N PRO A 496 44.96 18.08 -26.90
CA PRO A 496 44.50 18.15 -28.28
C PRO A 496 43.19 18.92 -28.43
N HIS A 497 42.46 19.13 -27.34
CA HIS A 497 41.17 19.83 -27.34
C HIS A 497 41.29 21.33 -27.05
N MET A 498 42.50 21.88 -26.89
CA MET A 498 42.70 23.29 -26.54
C MET A 498 42.21 24.26 -27.60
N LYS A 499 42.30 23.88 -28.89
CA LYS A 499 41.81 24.71 -30.01
C LYS A 499 40.28 24.72 -30.11
N ASN A 500 39.59 23.70 -29.58
CA ASN A 500 38.14 23.61 -29.64
C ASN A 500 37.49 24.71 -28.78
N ARG A 501 36.39 25.32 -29.25
CA ARG A 501 35.67 26.38 -28.50
C ARG A 501 35.29 25.95 -27.08
N THR A 502 34.72 24.76 -26.93
CA THR A 502 34.25 24.21 -25.65
C THR A 502 35.22 23.20 -25.01
N GLY A 503 36.38 22.97 -25.62
CA GLY A 503 37.35 21.98 -25.19
C GLY A 503 36.96 20.53 -25.54
N PHE A 504 37.34 19.59 -24.66
CA PHE A 504 36.95 18.18 -24.77
C PHE A 504 35.43 18.05 -24.70
N THR A 505 34.86 17.23 -25.58
CA THR A 505 33.43 16.97 -25.65
C THR A 505 33.18 15.48 -25.62
N LYS A 506 32.23 15.04 -24.78
CA LYS A 506 31.77 13.65 -24.69
C LYS A 506 30.24 13.63 -24.80
N HIS A 507 29.73 12.73 -25.64
CA HIS A 507 28.31 12.44 -25.70
C HIS A 507 28.01 11.19 -24.87
N MET A 508 26.98 11.27 -24.04
CA MET A 508 26.46 10.15 -23.25
C MET A 508 25.04 9.84 -23.73
N TYR A 509 24.78 8.61 -24.16
CA TYR A 509 23.48 8.22 -24.72
C TYR A 509 22.54 7.68 -23.66
N VAL A 510 21.25 8.01 -23.79
CA VAL A 510 20.20 7.48 -22.91
C VAL A 510 20.12 5.95 -23.02
N LYS A 511 20.28 5.39 -24.22
CA LYS A 511 20.22 3.94 -24.45
C LYS A 511 21.32 3.19 -23.68
N GLU A 512 22.51 3.76 -23.59
CA GLU A 512 23.66 3.18 -22.89
C GLU A 512 23.55 3.36 -21.37
N HIS A 513 23.00 4.49 -20.93
CA HIS A 513 22.98 4.90 -19.53
C HIS A 513 21.60 5.42 -19.10
N PRO A 514 20.53 4.61 -19.17
CA PRO A 514 19.15 5.08 -19.01
C PRO A 514 18.83 5.67 -17.63
N ARG A 515 19.56 5.24 -16.60
CA ARG A 515 19.42 5.70 -15.20
C ARG A 515 20.21 7.00 -14.90
N LEU A 516 21.28 7.24 -15.65
CA LEU A 516 22.25 8.31 -15.39
C LEU A 516 22.08 9.50 -16.33
N VAL A 517 21.81 9.23 -17.61
CA VAL A 517 21.59 10.25 -18.64
C VAL A 517 20.13 10.62 -18.69
N ASN A 518 19.86 11.93 -18.67
CA ASN A 518 18.52 12.48 -18.58
C ASN A 518 18.46 13.84 -19.28
N GLU A 519 17.29 14.13 -19.85
CA GLU A 519 16.91 15.39 -20.49
C GLU A 519 17.18 16.58 -19.58
N ILE A 520 16.94 16.40 -18.29
CA ILE A 520 17.35 17.32 -17.24
C ILE A 520 18.55 16.69 -16.51
N PRO A 521 19.77 17.20 -16.71
CA PRO A 521 20.98 16.54 -16.22
C PRO A 521 20.97 16.36 -14.71
N ARG A 522 21.26 15.13 -14.25
CA ARG A 522 21.34 14.80 -12.83
C ARG A 522 22.35 15.71 -12.13
N GLY A 523 22.00 16.18 -10.95
CA GLY A 523 22.85 17.07 -10.13
C GLY A 523 22.90 18.54 -10.58
N SER A 524 22.28 18.90 -11.71
CA SER A 524 22.08 20.30 -12.10
C SER A 524 21.14 21.03 -11.12
N LYS A 525 21.23 22.38 -11.08
CA LYS A 525 20.31 23.21 -10.26
C LYS A 525 18.84 22.95 -10.62
N ARG A 526 18.55 22.81 -11.91
CA ARG A 526 17.19 22.51 -12.41
C ARG A 526 16.70 21.15 -11.93
N TYR A 527 17.51 20.10 -12.05
CA TYR A 527 17.18 18.77 -11.54
C TYR A 527 16.84 18.81 -10.05
N LYS A 528 17.70 19.44 -9.24
CA LYS A 528 17.49 19.57 -7.80
C LYS A 528 16.20 20.33 -7.46
N THR A 529 15.88 21.37 -8.22
CA THR A 529 14.67 22.19 -8.01
C THR A 529 13.41 21.39 -8.28
N ILE A 530 13.35 20.68 -9.41
CA ILE A 530 12.21 19.81 -9.74
C ILE A 530 12.11 18.67 -8.74
N LYS A 531 13.24 18.09 -8.35
CA LYS A 531 13.25 16.97 -7.41
C LYS A 531 12.66 17.30 -6.04
N LYS A 532 12.81 18.54 -5.55
CA LYS A 532 12.20 18.99 -4.29
C LYS A 532 10.67 18.88 -4.28
N ILE A 533 10.05 18.91 -5.46
CA ILE A 533 8.61 18.73 -5.63
C ILE A 533 8.17 17.34 -5.17
N ARG A 534 9.05 16.32 -5.14
CA ARG A 534 8.70 14.97 -4.64
C ARG A 534 8.08 15.00 -3.24
N SER A 535 8.48 15.92 -2.36
CA SER A 535 7.87 16.05 -1.03
C SER A 535 6.34 16.19 -1.06
N ALA A 536 5.76 16.58 -2.19
CA ALA A 536 4.34 16.53 -2.48
C ALA A 536 3.71 15.16 -2.24
N SER A 537 4.30 14.08 -2.77
CA SER A 537 3.77 12.72 -2.57
C SER A 537 3.92 12.26 -1.12
N GLU A 538 4.99 12.67 -0.43
CA GLU A 538 5.19 12.38 0.99
C GLU A 538 4.17 13.08 1.90
N ARG A 539 3.66 14.26 1.50
CA ARG A 539 2.60 14.97 2.23
C ARG A 539 1.20 14.41 1.97
N ALA A 540 1.00 13.84 0.79
CA ALA A 540 -0.27 13.22 0.42
C ALA A 540 -0.45 11.83 1.07
N ASN A 541 0.67 11.12 1.30
CA ASN A 541 0.77 9.90 2.09
C ASN A 541 0.45 10.14 3.57
#